data_AF-A0AAU8P9L8-F1
#
_entry.id   AF-A0AAU8P9L8-F1
#
_cell.length_a   1.000
_cell.length_b   1.000
_cell.length_c   1.000
_cell.angle_alpha   90.00
_cell.angle_beta   90.00
_cell.angle_gamma   90.00
#
_symmetry.space_group_name_H-M   'P 1'
#
loop_
_entity.id
_entity.type
_entity.pdbx_description
1 polymer ?
#
loop_
_entity_poly.entity_id
_entity_poly.type
_entity_poly.pdbx_seq_one_letter_code
_entity_poly.pdbx_strand_id
1 'polypeptide(L)'
;MGWTFTQKYHGESIKEFFKKEFDYRRDDGRYGRVIDCAVVNLSTAYIAYEMGDGAGKREVSAIVCLLRFVPNAPDGCNFGYKDMTEDMHPYYYDCPERILKLLTPTDNESALRWREKCWENIRTRKARPRLVKGAVIEFTEPITFRSGRQERTFRVIDPRRLVFESGGMRFKLRRSTLREREWKLIQGA
;
A
#
# COMPACT_ATOMS: atom_id res chain seq x y z
N MET A 1 -11.22 4.01 -17.95
CA MET A 1 -11.44 4.95 -16.83
C MET A 1 -10.32 5.99 -16.79
N GLY A 2 -10.68 7.27 -16.87
CA GLY A 2 -9.78 8.41 -16.80
C GLY A 2 -9.44 8.79 -15.36
N TRP A 3 -8.79 9.93 -15.17
CA TRP A 3 -8.63 10.54 -13.84
C TRP A 3 -9.84 11.42 -13.53
N THR A 4 -10.37 11.29 -12.32
CA THR A 4 -11.35 12.22 -11.75
C THR A 4 -10.60 13.19 -10.86
N PHE A 5 -10.81 14.49 -11.02
CA PHE A 5 -10.29 15.53 -10.14
C PHE A 5 -11.45 16.25 -9.47
N THR A 6 -11.32 16.46 -8.16
CA THR A 6 -12.33 17.08 -7.32
C THR A 6 -11.69 17.75 -6.11
N GLN A 7 -12.51 18.43 -5.32
CA GLN A 7 -12.10 19.04 -4.08
C GLN A 7 -12.27 18.06 -2.92
N LYS A 8 -11.17 17.82 -2.21
CA LYS A 8 -11.17 17.13 -0.93
C LYS A 8 -10.97 18.15 0.19
N TYR A 9 -11.81 18.10 1.21
CA TYR A 9 -11.74 19.08 2.31
C TYR A 9 -10.53 18.87 3.21
N HIS A 10 -10.06 19.95 3.83
CA HIS A 10 -9.00 19.90 4.82
C HIS A 10 -9.45 19.08 6.05
N GLY A 11 -8.56 18.24 6.60
CA GLY A 11 -8.86 17.37 7.74
C GLY A 11 -9.66 16.10 7.41
N GLU A 12 -10.34 16.04 6.27
CA GLU A 12 -11.05 14.84 5.80
C GLU A 12 -10.07 13.68 5.56
N SER A 13 -10.40 12.48 6.02
CA SER A 13 -9.62 11.29 5.70
C SER A 13 -9.95 10.77 4.29
N ILE A 14 -9.03 10.03 3.69
CA ILE A 14 -9.28 9.38 2.38
C ILE A 14 -10.44 8.38 2.44
N LYS A 15 -10.66 7.74 3.61
CA LYS A 15 -11.79 6.85 3.83
C LYS A 15 -13.12 7.63 3.79
N GLU A 16 -13.21 8.75 4.49
CA GLU A 16 -14.42 9.59 4.50
C GLU A 16 -14.73 10.15 3.12
N PHE A 17 -13.69 10.60 2.40
CA PHE A 17 -13.83 11.04 1.01
C PHE A 17 -14.46 9.94 0.14
N PHE A 18 -13.87 8.73 0.12
CA PHE A 18 -14.41 7.65 -0.71
C PHE A 18 -15.76 7.11 -0.24
N LYS A 19 -16.10 7.23 1.05
CA LYS A 19 -17.47 6.95 1.51
C LYS A 19 -18.47 7.91 0.88
N LYS A 20 -18.19 9.21 0.85
CA LYS A 20 -19.08 10.20 0.22
C LYS A 20 -19.20 9.98 -1.28
N GLU A 21 -18.09 9.60 -1.92
CA GLU A 21 -18.04 9.42 -3.37
C GLU A 21 -18.68 8.11 -3.85
N PHE A 22 -18.46 7.01 -3.12
CA PHE A 22 -18.86 5.67 -3.57
C PHE A 22 -20.03 5.06 -2.81
N ASP A 23 -20.39 5.54 -1.62
CA ASP A 23 -21.55 5.00 -0.92
C ASP A 23 -22.82 5.46 -1.65
N TYR A 24 -23.69 4.52 -1.98
CA TYR A 24 -24.99 4.82 -2.57
C TYR A 24 -26.06 3.86 -2.06
N ARG A 25 -27.31 4.30 -2.15
CA ARG A 25 -28.49 3.47 -1.89
C ARG A 25 -29.58 3.83 -2.88
N ARG A 26 -30.24 2.83 -3.44
CA ARG A 26 -31.33 2.96 -4.40
C ARG A 26 -32.66 2.52 -3.78
N ASP A 27 -33.76 2.97 -4.38
CA ASP A 27 -35.12 2.65 -3.92
C ASP A 27 -35.46 1.16 -4.06
N ASP A 28 -34.83 0.47 -5.01
CA ASP A 28 -34.94 -0.98 -5.21
C ASP A 28 -34.18 -1.82 -4.15
N GLY A 29 -33.62 -1.16 -3.12
CA GLY A 29 -32.88 -1.78 -2.04
C GLY A 29 -31.41 -2.09 -2.37
N ARG A 30 -30.94 -1.83 -3.60
CA ARG A 30 -29.52 -1.97 -3.93
C ARG A 30 -28.69 -0.90 -3.24
N TYR A 31 -27.52 -1.30 -2.77
CA TYR A 31 -26.59 -0.38 -2.15
C TYR A 31 -25.15 -0.76 -2.44
N GLY A 32 -24.27 0.23 -2.30
CA GLY A 32 -22.84 0.06 -2.26
C GLY A 32 -22.27 0.87 -1.09
N ARG A 33 -21.29 0.31 -0.37
CA ARG A 33 -20.66 1.00 0.76
C ARG A 33 -19.21 0.64 0.96
N VAL A 34 -18.40 1.62 1.32
CA VAL A 34 -17.01 1.43 1.72
C VAL A 34 -16.96 0.92 3.16
N ILE A 35 -16.51 -0.34 3.30
CA ILE A 35 -16.31 -0.98 4.61
C ILE A 35 -14.99 -0.52 5.22
N ASP A 36 -13.93 -0.60 4.43
CA ASP A 36 -12.59 -0.27 4.87
C ASP A 36 -11.74 0.30 3.74
N CYS A 37 -10.76 1.13 4.11
CA CYS A 37 -9.88 1.81 3.17
C CYS A 37 -8.46 1.84 3.74
N ALA A 38 -7.47 1.50 2.90
CA ALA A 38 -6.07 1.52 3.25
C ALA A 38 -5.25 2.30 2.23
N VAL A 39 -4.62 3.38 2.67
CA VAL A 39 -3.72 4.18 1.84
C VAL A 39 -2.29 3.65 1.97
N VAL A 40 -1.69 3.31 0.84
CA VAL A 40 -0.31 2.83 0.74
C VAL A 40 0.51 3.84 -0.05
N ASN A 41 1.67 4.21 0.51
CA ASN A 41 2.64 5.17 -0.06
C ASN A 41 2.06 6.55 -0.44
N LEU A 42 0.88 6.91 0.09
CA LEU A 42 0.13 8.12 -0.29
C LEU A 42 -0.16 8.22 -1.81
N SER A 43 -0.11 7.09 -2.53
CA SER A 43 -0.30 7.02 -3.97
C SER A 43 -1.43 6.07 -4.38
N THR A 44 -1.81 5.16 -3.50
CA THR A 44 -2.80 4.12 -3.81
C THR A 44 -3.66 3.84 -2.59
N ALA A 45 -4.98 3.90 -2.75
CA ALA A 45 -5.94 3.39 -1.77
C ALA A 45 -6.47 2.03 -2.22
N TYR A 46 -6.54 1.09 -1.27
CA TYR A 46 -7.21 -0.19 -1.43
C TYR A 46 -8.46 -0.19 -0.57
N ILE A 47 -9.60 -0.44 -1.18
CA ILE A 47 -10.92 -0.30 -0.57
C ILE A 47 -11.62 -1.65 -0.59
N ALA A 48 -12.10 -2.09 0.57
CA ALA A 48 -13.09 -3.17 0.64
C ALA A 48 -14.47 -2.55 0.46
N TYR A 49 -15.12 -2.87 -0.66
CA TYR A 49 -16.39 -2.29 -1.07
C TYR A 49 -17.47 -3.37 -1.04
N GLU A 50 -18.49 -3.15 -0.22
CA GLU A 50 -19.62 -4.06 -0.11
C GLU A 50 -20.74 -3.59 -1.05
N MET A 51 -21.22 -4.51 -1.88
CA MET A 51 -22.42 -4.35 -2.69
C MET A 51 -23.47 -5.33 -2.20
N GLY A 52 -24.71 -4.87 -2.08
CA GLY A 52 -25.82 -5.75 -1.73
C GLY A 52 -27.13 -5.31 -2.33
N ASP A 53 -28.12 -6.19 -2.20
CA ASP A 53 -29.48 -5.95 -2.66
C ASP A 53 -30.53 -6.15 -1.56
N GLY A 54 -31.76 -5.72 -1.85
CA GLY A 54 -32.89 -5.90 -0.94
C GLY A 54 -33.29 -7.36 -0.71
N ALA A 55 -32.75 -8.30 -1.49
CA ALA A 55 -32.99 -9.74 -1.38
C ALA A 55 -31.99 -10.43 -0.43
N GLY A 56 -31.02 -9.69 0.13
CA GLY A 56 -30.07 -10.19 1.12
C GLY A 56 -28.76 -10.71 0.53
N LYS A 57 -28.56 -10.62 -0.79
CA LYS A 57 -27.26 -10.90 -1.41
C LYS A 57 -26.26 -9.82 -1.00
N ARG A 58 -25.06 -10.22 -0.56
CA ARG A 58 -23.98 -9.32 -0.17
C ARG A 58 -22.65 -9.85 -0.68
N GLU A 59 -21.90 -9.01 -1.37
CA GLU A 59 -20.59 -9.32 -1.90
C GLU A 59 -19.63 -8.19 -1.52
N VAL A 60 -18.38 -8.53 -1.22
CA VAL A 60 -17.32 -7.57 -0.92
C VAL A 60 -16.20 -7.76 -1.92
N SER A 61 -15.99 -6.77 -2.78
CA SER A 61 -14.91 -6.74 -3.76
C SER A 61 -13.91 -5.62 -3.44
N ALA A 62 -12.73 -5.71 -4.04
CA ALA A 62 -11.72 -4.66 -3.88
C ALA A 62 -11.84 -3.59 -4.97
N ILE A 63 -11.79 -2.32 -4.56
CA ILE A 63 -11.54 -1.18 -5.43
C ILE A 63 -10.14 -0.64 -5.15
N VAL A 64 -9.35 -0.46 -6.20
CA VAL A 64 -8.02 0.14 -6.15
C VAL A 64 -8.10 1.54 -6.74
N CYS A 65 -7.83 2.55 -5.93
CA CYS A 65 -7.80 3.94 -6.36
C CYS A 65 -6.37 4.46 -6.38
N LEU A 66 -5.88 4.88 -7.54
CA LEU A 66 -4.67 5.70 -7.62
C LEU A 66 -5.00 7.10 -7.14
N LEU A 67 -4.10 7.69 -6.37
CA LEU A 67 -4.29 8.97 -5.72
C LEU A 67 -3.31 9.99 -6.27
N ARG A 68 -3.78 11.22 -6.48
CA ARG A 68 -2.97 12.37 -6.83
C ARG A 68 -3.40 13.56 -5.98
N PHE A 69 -2.46 14.17 -5.28
CA PHE A 69 -2.71 15.35 -4.44
C PHE A 69 -2.13 16.58 -5.14
N VAL A 70 -2.95 17.62 -5.30
CA VAL A 70 -2.60 18.88 -5.99
C VAL A 70 -2.99 20.06 -5.08
N PRO A 71 -2.31 20.27 -3.94
CA PRO A 71 -2.77 21.18 -2.88
C PRO A 71 -3.00 22.63 -3.32
N ASN A 72 -2.32 23.08 -4.38
CA ASN A 72 -2.41 24.45 -4.92
C ASN A 72 -3.03 24.47 -6.33
N ALA A 73 -3.99 23.59 -6.60
CA ALA A 73 -4.69 23.56 -7.89
C ALA A 73 -5.44 24.89 -8.11
N PRO A 74 -5.23 25.61 -9.23
CA PRO A 74 -5.86 26.91 -9.48
C PRO A 74 -7.39 26.89 -9.52
N ASP A 75 -7.96 25.75 -9.90
CA ASP A 75 -9.39 25.48 -10.01
C ASP A 75 -10.00 24.92 -8.69
N GLY A 76 -9.20 24.78 -7.64
CA GLY A 76 -9.62 24.21 -6.35
C GLY A 76 -9.71 22.68 -6.33
N CYS A 77 -9.46 22.00 -7.47
CA CYS A 77 -9.49 20.53 -7.58
C CYS A 77 -8.22 19.89 -6.99
N ASN A 78 -8.11 19.94 -5.66
CA ASN A 78 -6.90 19.57 -4.94
C ASN A 78 -6.65 18.05 -4.82
N PHE A 79 -7.58 17.23 -5.29
CA PHE A 79 -7.52 15.78 -5.16
C PHE A 79 -7.99 15.08 -6.42
N GLY A 80 -7.14 14.20 -6.95
CA GLY A 80 -7.45 13.35 -8.08
C GLY A 80 -7.41 11.88 -7.70
N TYR A 81 -8.33 11.10 -8.26
CA TYR A 81 -8.28 9.65 -8.17
C TYR A 81 -8.62 8.95 -9.47
N LYS A 82 -8.16 7.70 -9.59
CA LYS A 82 -8.55 6.79 -10.67
C LYS A 82 -8.82 5.42 -10.06
N ASP A 83 -10.08 5.02 -10.06
CA ASP A 83 -10.57 3.76 -9.54
C ASP A 83 -10.54 2.65 -10.60
N MET A 84 -10.24 1.43 -10.13
CA MET A 84 -10.26 0.19 -10.89
C MET A 84 -10.72 -0.92 -9.94
N THR A 85 -11.63 -1.78 -10.37
CA THR A 85 -12.00 -2.97 -9.60
C THR A 85 -10.92 -4.05 -9.73
N GLU A 86 -10.89 -4.99 -8.79
CA GLU A 86 -9.98 -6.15 -8.87
C GLU A 86 -10.18 -7.01 -10.13
N ASP A 87 -11.39 -7.04 -10.69
CA ASP A 87 -11.72 -7.74 -11.94
C ASP A 87 -10.99 -7.16 -13.15
N MET A 88 -10.61 -5.87 -13.09
CA MET A 88 -9.83 -5.21 -14.12
C MET A 88 -8.33 -5.51 -14.03
N HIS A 89 -7.91 -6.33 -13.06
CA HIS A 89 -6.52 -6.65 -12.75
C HIS A 89 -5.64 -5.39 -12.66
N PRO A 90 -5.75 -4.58 -11.59
CA PRO A 90 -5.18 -3.23 -11.58
C PRO A 90 -3.64 -3.16 -11.57
N TYR A 91 -2.92 -4.29 -11.51
CA TYR A 91 -1.45 -4.37 -11.44
C TYR A 91 -0.78 -3.70 -10.21
N TYR A 92 -1.56 -3.25 -9.22
CA TYR A 92 -1.05 -2.72 -7.95
C TYR A 92 -1.24 -3.76 -6.84
N TYR A 93 -0.15 -4.38 -6.41
CA TYR A 93 -0.17 -5.58 -5.56
C TYR A 93 0.17 -5.33 -4.09
N ASP A 94 0.07 -4.08 -3.63
CA ASP A 94 0.41 -3.70 -2.26
C ASP A 94 -0.80 -3.70 -1.32
N CYS A 95 -1.89 -4.36 -1.73
CA CYS A 95 -3.12 -4.45 -0.95
C CYS A 95 -2.85 -5.03 0.44
N PRO A 96 -3.19 -4.32 1.53
CA PRO A 96 -2.94 -4.81 2.88
C PRO A 96 -3.79 -6.03 3.23
N GLU A 97 -3.23 -6.91 4.05
CA GLU A 97 -3.89 -8.13 4.54
C GLU A 97 -5.29 -7.88 5.13
N ARG A 98 -5.48 -6.77 5.84
CA ARG A 98 -6.78 -6.42 6.44
C ARG A 98 -7.88 -6.17 5.40
N ILE A 99 -7.52 -5.68 4.20
CA ILE A 99 -8.48 -5.46 3.12
C ILE A 99 -8.79 -6.80 2.45
N LEU A 100 -7.76 -7.58 2.10
CA LEU A 100 -7.93 -8.89 1.45
C LEU A 100 -8.79 -9.86 2.27
N LYS A 101 -8.68 -9.82 3.59
CA LYS A 101 -9.47 -10.67 4.51
C LYS A 101 -10.97 -10.31 4.55
N LEU A 102 -11.36 -9.14 4.08
CA LEU A 102 -12.77 -8.71 4.04
C LEU A 102 -13.46 -9.13 2.74
N LEU A 103 -12.71 -9.53 1.72
CA LEU A 103 -13.25 -9.79 0.39
C LEU A 103 -13.98 -11.12 0.35
N THR A 104 -15.17 -11.15 -0.26
CA THR A 104 -15.91 -12.39 -0.47
C THR A 104 -15.24 -13.23 -1.56
N PRO A 105 -15.44 -14.56 -1.58
CA PRO A 105 -15.02 -15.40 -2.69
C PRO A 105 -15.54 -14.87 -4.04
N THR A 106 -14.78 -15.10 -5.10
CA THR A 106 -15.11 -14.70 -6.48
C THR A 106 -14.56 -15.73 -7.45
N ASP A 107 -15.25 -15.93 -8.56
CA ASP A 107 -14.83 -16.82 -9.65
C ASP A 107 -14.14 -16.03 -10.79
N ASN A 108 -13.99 -14.71 -10.64
CA ASN A 108 -13.32 -13.88 -11.63
C ASN A 108 -11.80 -14.16 -11.63
N GLU A 109 -11.28 -14.70 -12.73
CA GLU A 109 -9.87 -15.08 -12.87
C GLU A 109 -8.89 -13.90 -12.68
N SER A 110 -9.23 -12.73 -13.21
CA SER A 110 -8.41 -11.51 -13.07
C SER A 110 -8.30 -11.07 -11.62
N ALA A 111 -9.42 -11.09 -10.89
CA ALA A 111 -9.47 -10.78 -9.46
C ALA A 111 -8.69 -11.81 -8.64
N LEU A 112 -8.90 -13.11 -8.89
CA LEU A 112 -8.19 -14.20 -8.22
C LEU A 112 -6.67 -14.06 -8.37
N ARG A 113 -6.19 -13.83 -9.61
CA ARG A 113 -4.77 -13.62 -9.90
C ARG A 113 -4.22 -12.37 -9.19
N TRP A 114 -4.98 -11.28 -9.17
CA TRP A 114 -4.57 -10.06 -8.47
C TRP A 114 -4.48 -10.26 -6.95
N ARG A 115 -5.47 -10.93 -6.35
CA ARG A 115 -5.49 -11.28 -4.92
C ARG A 115 -4.32 -12.18 -4.55
N GLU A 116 -4.02 -13.19 -5.37
CA GLU A 116 -2.88 -14.09 -5.16
C GLU A 116 -1.55 -13.32 -5.13
N LYS A 117 -1.33 -12.41 -6.09
CA LYS A 117 -0.13 -11.57 -6.12
C LYS A 117 -0.03 -10.64 -4.90
N CYS A 118 -1.15 -10.10 -4.42
CA CYS A 118 -1.17 -9.36 -3.16
C CYS A 118 -0.75 -10.23 -1.97
N TRP A 119 -1.28 -11.46 -1.88
CA TRP A 119 -0.91 -12.42 -0.83
C TRP A 119 0.56 -12.84 -0.90
N GLU A 120 1.09 -13.07 -2.10
CA GLU A 120 2.52 -13.34 -2.33
C GLU A 120 3.38 -12.20 -1.78
N ASN A 121 3.06 -10.95 -2.10
CA ASN A 121 3.75 -9.78 -1.56
C ASN A 121 3.69 -9.70 -0.03
N ILE A 122 2.55 -10.02 0.58
CA ILE A 122 2.41 -10.07 2.04
C ILE A 122 3.31 -11.16 2.62
N ARG A 123 3.31 -12.37 2.04
CA ARG A 123 4.16 -13.49 2.49
C ARG A 123 5.64 -13.11 2.41
N THR A 124 6.09 -12.57 1.29
CA THR A 124 7.47 -12.10 1.09
C THR A 124 7.86 -11.02 2.09
N ARG A 125 6.95 -10.08 2.39
CA ARG A 125 7.20 -9.04 3.42
C ARG A 125 7.31 -9.61 4.83
N LYS A 126 6.46 -10.58 5.17
CA LYS A 126 6.46 -11.22 6.49
C LYS A 126 7.65 -12.15 6.70
N ALA A 127 8.12 -12.79 5.64
CA ALA A 127 9.29 -13.68 5.69
C ALA A 127 10.61 -12.92 5.85
N ARG A 128 10.65 -11.64 5.48
CA ARG A 128 11.86 -10.83 5.62
C ARG A 128 12.20 -10.59 7.08
N PRO A 129 13.49 -10.66 7.45
CA PRO A 129 13.91 -10.36 8.81
C PRO A 129 13.46 -8.94 9.21
N ARG A 130 13.00 -8.79 10.46
CA ARG A 130 12.63 -7.48 10.98
C ARG A 130 13.89 -6.71 11.35
N LEU A 131 13.97 -5.45 10.93
CA LEU A 131 14.99 -4.53 11.41
C LEU A 131 14.66 -4.14 12.85
N VAL A 132 15.47 -4.63 13.79
CA VAL A 132 15.38 -4.28 15.20
C VAL A 132 16.50 -3.30 15.53
N LYS A 133 16.21 -2.29 16.35
CA LYS A 133 17.23 -1.34 16.81
C LYS A 133 18.35 -2.11 17.52
N GLY A 134 19.60 -1.82 17.16
CA GLY A 134 20.79 -2.47 17.71
C GLY A 134 21.29 -3.67 16.90
N ALA A 135 20.42 -4.32 16.11
CA ALA A 135 20.77 -5.47 15.30
C ALA A 135 21.79 -5.11 14.21
N VAL A 136 22.57 -6.09 13.77
CA VAL A 136 23.55 -5.92 12.69
C VAL A 136 23.11 -6.72 11.48
N ILE A 137 23.01 -6.05 10.34
CA ILE A 137 22.72 -6.66 9.05
C ILE A 137 23.96 -6.69 8.17
N GLU A 138 24.08 -7.73 7.35
CA GLU A 138 25.12 -7.88 6.34
C GLU A 138 24.46 -8.04 4.97
N PHE A 139 24.82 -7.19 4.01
CA PHE A 139 24.42 -7.35 2.61
C PHE A 139 25.32 -8.37 1.91
N THR A 140 24.75 -9.19 1.02
CA THR A 140 25.54 -10.11 0.18
C THR A 140 26.54 -9.34 -0.68
N GLU A 141 26.08 -8.25 -1.30
CA GLU A 141 26.90 -7.32 -2.07
C GLU A 141 27.12 -6.00 -1.32
N PRO A 142 28.36 -5.47 -1.26
CA PRO A 142 28.62 -4.17 -0.64
C PRO A 142 27.78 -3.05 -1.25
N ILE A 143 27.35 -2.12 -0.41
CA ILE A 143 26.70 -0.88 -0.84
C ILE A 143 27.79 0.15 -1.14
N THR A 144 27.89 0.54 -2.41
CA THR A 144 28.76 1.64 -2.85
C THR A 144 28.03 2.97 -2.71
N PHE A 145 28.57 3.87 -1.90
CA PHE A 145 28.07 5.23 -1.74
C PHE A 145 28.70 6.18 -2.76
N ARG A 146 28.09 7.37 -2.93
CA ARG A 146 28.59 8.41 -3.83
C ARG A 146 30.03 8.86 -3.54
N SER A 147 30.49 8.69 -2.30
CA SER A 147 31.88 8.96 -1.90
C SER A 147 32.88 7.90 -2.37
N GLY A 148 32.44 6.83 -3.05
CA GLY A 148 33.26 5.66 -3.39
C GLY A 148 33.41 4.65 -2.26
N ARG A 149 32.98 4.99 -1.04
CA ARG A 149 33.02 4.11 0.12
C ARG A 149 32.10 2.90 -0.10
N GLN A 150 32.59 1.73 0.27
CA GLN A 150 31.83 0.48 0.24
C GLN A 150 31.64 -0.03 1.66
N GLU A 151 30.39 -0.33 2.01
CA GLU A 151 30.05 -0.91 3.30
C GLU A 151 29.17 -2.13 3.09
N ARG A 152 29.47 -3.20 3.82
CA ARG A 152 28.71 -4.45 3.76
C ARG A 152 27.85 -4.66 4.99
N THR A 153 28.37 -4.24 6.14
CA THR A 153 27.78 -4.49 7.45
C THR A 153 27.22 -3.20 8.03
N PHE A 154 26.02 -3.25 8.59
CA PHE A 154 25.33 -2.08 9.10
C PHE A 154 24.65 -2.40 10.42
N ARG A 155 24.95 -1.62 11.45
CA ARG A 155 24.20 -1.63 12.70
C ARG A 155 22.94 -0.78 12.57
N VAL A 156 21.80 -1.29 12.96
CA VAL A 156 20.51 -0.59 12.90
C VAL A 156 20.42 0.41 14.05
N ILE A 157 20.33 1.70 13.75
CA ILE A 157 20.19 2.77 14.77
C ILE A 157 18.73 3.18 14.93
N ASP A 158 18.03 3.40 13.82
CA ASP A 158 16.61 3.71 13.79
C ASP A 158 15.93 2.92 12.65
N PRO A 159 15.23 1.81 12.96
CA PRO A 159 14.57 0.99 11.94
C PRO A 159 13.38 1.70 11.27
N ARG A 160 12.77 2.70 11.91
CA ARG A 160 11.63 3.45 11.32
C ARG A 160 12.12 4.46 10.30
N ARG A 161 13.21 5.17 10.62
CA ARG A 161 13.84 6.16 9.74
C ARG A 161 14.86 5.57 8.78
N LEU A 162 15.13 4.26 8.88
CA LEU A 162 16.15 3.54 8.12
C LEU A 162 17.54 4.15 8.26
N VAL A 163 17.90 4.45 9.51
CA VAL A 163 19.22 4.97 9.87
C VAL A 163 20.07 3.84 10.41
N PHE A 164 21.27 3.73 9.86
CA PHE A 164 22.24 2.69 10.14
C PHE A 164 23.60 3.30 10.47
N GLU A 165 24.48 2.53 11.08
CA GLU A 165 25.86 2.89 11.35
C GLU A 165 26.79 1.84 10.74
N SER A 166 27.85 2.30 10.07
CA SER A 166 29.00 1.47 9.71
C SER A 166 30.28 2.29 9.77
N GLY A 167 31.37 1.68 10.28
CA GLY A 167 32.69 2.30 10.33
C GLY A 167 32.71 3.72 10.90
N GLY A 168 31.96 3.96 11.99
CA GLY A 168 31.86 5.24 12.69
C GLY A 168 30.97 6.29 12.03
N MET A 169 30.33 5.99 10.91
CA MET A 169 29.45 6.91 10.17
C MET A 169 28.00 6.44 10.16
N ARG A 170 27.07 7.40 10.09
CA ARG A 170 25.64 7.12 9.94
C ARG A 170 25.19 7.21 8.49
N PHE A 171 24.41 6.24 8.05
CA PHE A 171 23.86 6.14 6.72
C PHE A 171 22.34 6.05 6.77
N LYS A 172 21.67 6.71 5.82
CA LYS A 172 20.24 6.52 5.59
C LYS A 172 20.05 5.67 4.34
N LEU A 173 19.61 4.43 4.51
CA LEU A 173 19.35 3.55 3.37
C LEU A 173 17.93 3.76 2.86
N ARG A 174 17.74 3.62 1.54
CA ARG A 174 16.40 3.66 0.94
C ARG A 174 15.67 2.35 1.23
N ARG A 175 14.33 2.41 1.33
CA ARG A 175 13.49 1.20 1.42
C ARG A 175 13.75 0.26 0.24
N SER A 176 13.95 0.80 -0.96
CA SER A 176 14.25 0.02 -2.17
C SER A 176 15.54 -0.79 -2.00
N THR A 177 16.60 -0.19 -1.44
CA THR A 177 17.87 -0.90 -1.16
C THR A 177 17.68 -2.15 -0.31
N LEU A 178 16.88 -2.04 0.76
CA LEU A 178 16.55 -3.18 1.62
C LEU A 178 15.59 -4.18 0.98
N ARG A 179 14.93 -3.79 -0.12
CA ARG A 179 13.97 -4.63 -0.83
C ARG A 179 14.56 -5.36 -2.02
N GLU A 180 15.48 -4.73 -2.73
CA GLU A 180 16.07 -5.21 -3.98
C GLU A 180 17.37 -5.97 -3.74
N ARG A 181 18.05 -5.71 -2.62
CA ARG A 181 19.28 -6.41 -2.25
C ARG A 181 19.02 -7.46 -1.20
N GLU A 182 19.74 -8.57 -1.30
CA GLU A 182 19.76 -9.62 -0.30
C GLU A 182 20.65 -9.22 0.87
N TRP A 183 20.13 -9.44 2.07
CA TRP A 183 20.84 -9.20 3.32
C TRP A 183 20.33 -10.17 4.40
N LYS A 184 21.20 -10.44 5.38
CA LYS A 184 20.91 -11.31 6.52
C LYS A 184 21.18 -10.58 7.83
N LEU A 185 20.49 -11.00 8.89
CA LEU A 185 20.85 -10.61 10.26
C LEU A 185 22.05 -11.43 10.69
N ILE A 186 23.14 -10.76 11.09
CA ILE A 186 24.33 -11.42 11.63
C ILE A 186 24.42 -11.28 13.15
N GLN A 187 23.72 -10.31 13.74
CA GLN A 187 23.61 -10.17 15.18
C GLN A 187 22.21 -9.67 15.55
N GLY A 188 21.54 -10.40 16.45
CA GLY A 188 20.30 -9.96 17.09
C GLY A 188 20.54 -8.77 18.03
N ALA A 189 19.47 -8.03 18.35
CA ALA A 189 19.54 -6.94 19.32
C ALA A 189 19.77 -7.47 20.74
#